data_AF-A0A0W8FFC1-F1
#
_entry.id   AF-A0A0W8FFC1-F1
#
_cell.length_a   1.000
_cell.length_b   1.000
_cell.length_c   1.000
_cell.angle_alpha   90.00
_cell.angle_beta   90.00
_cell.angle_gamma   90.00
#
_symmetry.space_group_name_H-M   'P 1'
#
loop_
_entity.id
_entity.type
_entity.pdbx_description
1 polymer ?
#
loop_
_entity_poly.entity_id
_entity_poly.type
_entity_poly.pdbx_seq_one_letter_code
_entity_poly.pdbx_strand_id
1 'polypeptide(L)'
;MPPKWFTAAGLFVILLAAAGGCVNEEVRTSIDAWNEIVDVQHRLDDEAADSIRILNSHTDYHNQVINSRYPNYQPIRRNIATDISNLDKWDRHLEDLSRAISRFAGATTHLRGDAKRYADDALTNMRAYHSEMQSAQRSYQSELNYYDLYIQTCQRGYPDDSLLHSSHNDMNRGNAAVEKAYTHIDRAEDSISRLERLQ
;
A
#
# COMPACT_ATOMS: atom_id res chain seq x y z
N MET A 1 -17.28 -8.56 -1.22
CA MET A 1 -17.09 -7.93 -2.55
C MET A 1 -15.64 -7.49 -2.61
N PRO A 2 -14.80 -8.08 -3.48
CA PRO A 2 -13.42 -7.64 -3.59
C PRO A 2 -13.37 -6.18 -4.07
N PRO A 3 -12.43 -5.36 -3.56
CA PRO A 3 -12.34 -3.97 -3.96
C PRO A 3 -11.90 -3.84 -5.43
N LYS A 4 -12.48 -2.86 -6.13
CA LYS A 4 -12.38 -2.67 -7.59
C LYS A 4 -10.98 -2.28 -8.10
N TRP A 5 -10.02 -2.03 -7.22
CA TRP A 5 -8.68 -1.56 -7.59
C TRP A 5 -7.68 -2.68 -7.96
N PHE A 6 -8.06 -3.96 -7.81
CA PHE A 6 -7.24 -5.10 -8.27
C PHE A 6 -7.02 -5.19 -9.80
N THR A 7 -7.67 -4.34 -10.60
CA THR A 7 -7.60 -4.35 -12.07
C THR A 7 -6.64 -3.33 -12.69
N ALA A 8 -5.91 -2.54 -11.90
CA ALA A 8 -5.07 -1.46 -12.41
C ALA A 8 -3.62 -1.50 -11.90
N ALA A 9 -2.98 -2.67 -11.92
CA ALA A 9 -1.52 -2.71 -12.03
C ALA A 9 -1.15 -2.35 -13.48
N GLY A 10 -1.29 -1.06 -13.81
CA GLY A 10 -0.90 -0.50 -15.10
C GLY A 10 0.62 -0.52 -15.20
N LEU A 11 1.17 -1.59 -15.76
CA LEU A 11 2.57 -1.69 -16.11
C LEU A 11 2.90 -0.62 -17.18
N PHE A 12 3.38 0.55 -16.76
CA PHE A 12 3.95 1.54 -17.66
C PHE A 12 5.46 1.56 -17.49
N VAL A 13 6.14 0.87 -18.41
CA VAL A 13 7.58 1.03 -18.62
C VAL A 13 7.80 2.45 -19.13
N ILE A 14 8.41 3.31 -18.31
CA ILE A 14 8.83 4.66 -18.72
C ILE A 14 9.99 4.50 -19.71
N LEU A 15 9.69 4.69 -21.00
CA LEU A 15 10.65 4.60 -22.10
C LEU A 15 11.38 5.94 -22.26
N LEU A 16 12.68 5.94 -21.95
CA LEU A 16 13.62 7.05 -22.16
C LEU A 16 13.74 7.38 -23.65
N ALA A 17 13.12 8.47 -24.10
CA ALA A 17 13.42 9.09 -25.39
C ALA A 17 14.49 10.19 -25.19
N ALA A 18 15.75 9.79 -25.28
CA ALA A 18 16.88 10.73 -25.31
C ALA A 18 16.88 11.49 -26.65
N ALA A 19 16.33 12.70 -26.67
CA ALA A 19 16.56 13.67 -27.73
C ALA A 19 17.53 14.76 -27.23
N GLY A 20 18.70 14.84 -27.86
CA GLY A 20 19.81 15.70 -27.45
C GLY A 20 19.49 17.20 -27.53
N GLY A 21 19.41 17.82 -26.36
CA GLY A 21 19.59 19.23 -26.06
C GLY A 21 20.18 19.29 -24.63
N CYS A 22 20.88 20.36 -24.24
CA CYS A 22 21.60 20.47 -22.96
C CYS A 22 20.77 19.95 -21.76
N VAL A 23 20.95 18.67 -21.40
CA VAL A 23 20.18 18.02 -20.36
C VAL A 23 20.52 18.71 -19.05
N ASN A 24 19.49 19.22 -18.36
CA ASN A 24 19.64 19.77 -17.04
C ASN A 24 20.02 18.63 -16.07
N GLU A 25 21.32 18.47 -15.82
CA GLU A 25 21.91 17.37 -15.03
C GLU A 25 21.25 17.22 -13.64
N GLU A 26 20.77 18.32 -13.06
CA GLU A 26 20.03 18.34 -11.80
C GLU A 26 18.65 17.66 -11.92
N VAL A 27 17.94 17.91 -13.04
CA VAL A 27 16.66 17.25 -13.35
C VAL A 27 16.90 15.77 -13.58
N ARG A 28 17.94 15.39 -14.32
CA ARG A 28 18.30 13.97 -14.53
C ARG A 28 18.56 13.25 -13.22
N THR A 29 19.40 13.82 -12.35
CA THR A 29 19.69 13.24 -11.02
C THR A 29 18.43 13.06 -10.18
N SER A 30 17.49 14.01 -10.28
CA SER A 30 16.19 13.93 -9.59
C SER A 30 15.32 12.80 -10.15
N ILE A 31 15.29 12.61 -11.47
CA ILE A 31 14.56 11.51 -12.12
C ILE A 31 15.17 10.15 -11.76
N ASP A 32 16.51 10.04 -11.71
CA ASP A 32 17.16 8.80 -11.29
C ASP A 32 16.79 8.43 -9.83
N ALA A 33 16.73 9.42 -8.94
CA ALA A 33 16.26 9.20 -7.56
C ALA A 33 14.75 8.89 -7.48
N TRP A 34 13.95 9.40 -8.42
CA TRP A 34 12.53 9.04 -8.54
C TRP A 34 12.35 7.58 -8.99
N ASN A 35 13.16 7.10 -9.93
CA ASN A 35 13.10 5.72 -10.38
C ASN A 35 13.34 4.73 -9.22
N GLU A 36 14.20 5.09 -8.25
CA GLU A 36 14.35 4.30 -7.02
C GLU A 36 13.04 4.24 -6.21
N ILE A 37 12.28 5.35 -6.11
CA ILE A 37 10.97 5.36 -5.46
C ILE A 37 10.01 4.41 -6.17
N VAL A 38 9.91 4.48 -7.49
CA VAL A 38 9.02 3.63 -8.30
C VAL A 38 9.35 2.15 -8.10
N ASP A 39 10.64 1.80 -8.17
CA ASP A 39 11.07 0.41 -7.95
C ASP A 39 10.69 -0.12 -6.57
N VAL A 40 10.83 0.71 -5.53
CA VAL A 40 10.47 0.32 -4.16
C VAL A 40 8.95 0.26 -3.97
N GLN A 41 8.21 1.22 -4.52
CA GLN A 41 6.75 1.28 -4.46
C GLN A 41 6.14 0.07 -5.16
N HIS A 42 6.63 -0.34 -6.33
CA HIS A 42 6.18 -1.58 -6.98
C HIS A 42 6.36 -2.81 -6.11
N ARG A 43 7.50 -2.94 -5.41
CA ARG A 43 7.71 -4.08 -4.49
C ARG A 43 6.75 -4.05 -3.30
N LEU A 44 6.43 -2.86 -2.78
CA LEU A 44 5.42 -2.72 -1.73
C LEU A 44 4.04 -3.11 -2.25
N ASP A 45 3.67 -2.65 -3.43
CA ASP A 45 2.37 -2.95 -4.05
C ASP A 45 2.21 -4.44 -4.35
N ASP A 46 3.25 -5.10 -4.85
CA ASP A 46 3.24 -6.56 -5.08
C ASP A 46 3.00 -7.32 -3.76
N GLU A 47 3.75 -7.00 -2.70
CA GLU A 47 3.58 -7.63 -1.39
C GLU A 47 2.19 -7.33 -0.78
N ALA A 48 1.71 -6.10 -0.96
CA ALA A 48 0.39 -5.68 -0.48
C ALA A 48 -0.74 -6.39 -1.22
N ALA A 49 -0.66 -6.48 -2.55
CA ALA A 49 -1.62 -7.18 -3.38
C ALA A 49 -1.68 -8.66 -3.02
N ASP A 50 -0.52 -9.30 -2.83
CA ASP A 50 -0.46 -10.72 -2.43
C ASP A 50 -1.00 -10.94 -1.02
N SER A 51 -0.65 -10.09 -0.05
CA SER A 51 -1.17 -10.15 1.32
C SER A 51 -2.69 -10.03 1.34
N ILE A 52 -3.25 -9.06 0.63
CA ILE A 52 -4.70 -8.81 0.57
C ILE A 52 -5.42 -9.92 -0.20
N ARG A 53 -4.80 -10.49 -1.25
CA ARG A 53 -5.34 -11.66 -1.96
C ARG A 53 -5.47 -12.88 -1.04
N ILE A 54 -4.43 -13.16 -0.24
CA ILE A 54 -4.43 -14.26 0.73
C ILE A 54 -5.50 -14.00 1.81
N LEU A 55 -5.54 -12.80 2.39
CA LEU A 55 -6.54 -12.39 3.38
C LEU A 55 -7.98 -12.59 2.88
N ASN A 56 -8.26 -12.19 1.64
CA ASN A 56 -9.58 -12.38 1.03
C ASN A 56 -9.92 -13.86 0.85
N SER A 57 -8.96 -14.68 0.40
CA SER A 57 -9.14 -16.13 0.30
C SER A 57 -9.42 -16.78 1.67
N HIS A 58 -8.76 -16.30 2.73
CA HIS A 58 -9.01 -16.77 4.08
C HIS A 58 -10.38 -16.34 4.60
N THR A 59 -10.80 -15.11 4.32
CA THR A 59 -12.13 -14.60 4.68
C THR A 59 -13.26 -15.46 4.11
N ASP A 60 -13.16 -15.86 2.85
CA ASP A 60 -14.15 -16.76 2.23
C ASP A 60 -14.20 -18.12 2.93
N TYR A 61 -13.03 -18.69 3.28
CA TYR A 61 -12.93 -19.92 4.05
C TYR A 61 -13.52 -19.76 5.47
N HIS A 62 -13.25 -18.65 6.16
CA HIS A 62 -13.76 -18.39 7.50
C HIS A 62 -15.29 -18.36 7.52
N ASN A 63 -15.90 -17.69 6.54
CA ASN A 63 -17.36 -17.63 6.39
C ASN A 63 -17.98 -19.03 6.19
N GLN A 64 -17.32 -19.93 5.47
CA GLN A 64 -17.79 -21.32 5.32
C GLN A 64 -17.74 -22.07 6.65
N VAL A 65 -16.64 -21.93 7.39
CA VAL A 65 -16.43 -22.63 8.66
C VAL A 65 -17.40 -22.14 9.75
N ILE A 66 -17.57 -20.83 9.90
CA ILE A 66 -18.46 -20.23 10.91
C ILE A 66 -19.91 -20.68 10.73
N ASN A 67 -20.37 -20.81 9.48
CA ASN A 67 -21.73 -21.23 9.17
C ASN A 67 -21.93 -22.76 9.18
N SER A 68 -20.89 -23.54 9.51
CA SER A 68 -21.00 -25.00 9.59
C SER A 68 -21.69 -25.46 10.88
N ARG A 69 -22.29 -26.65 10.85
CA ARG A 69 -22.97 -27.24 12.02
C ARG A 69 -22.04 -27.52 13.21
N TYR A 70 -20.76 -27.77 12.93
CA TYR A 70 -19.73 -28.06 13.92
C TYR A 70 -18.45 -27.30 13.54
N PRO A 71 -18.39 -25.99 13.82
CA PRO A 71 -17.30 -25.14 13.39
C PRO A 71 -15.97 -25.55 14.03
N ASN A 72 -14.97 -25.82 13.19
CA ASN A 72 -13.59 -25.98 13.64
C ASN A 72 -12.84 -24.66 13.47
N TYR A 73 -12.67 -23.94 14.57
CA TYR A 73 -12.04 -22.62 14.58
C TYR A 73 -10.50 -22.66 14.53
N GLN A 74 -9.85 -23.81 14.71
CA GLN A 74 -8.38 -23.89 14.73
C GLN A 74 -7.73 -23.47 13.40
N PRO A 75 -8.21 -23.92 12.23
CA PRO A 75 -7.73 -23.42 10.94
C PRO A 75 -7.88 -21.90 10.77
N ILE A 76 -9.00 -21.32 11.22
CA ILE A 76 -9.23 -19.87 11.16
C ILE A 76 -8.14 -19.12 11.93
N ARG A 77 -7.83 -19.55 13.15
CA ARG A 77 -6.79 -18.90 13.96
C ARG A 77 -5.40 -19.01 13.34
N ARG A 78 -5.11 -20.11 12.64
CA ARG A 78 -3.84 -20.27 11.90
C ARG A 78 -3.78 -19.32 10.71
N ASN A 79 -4.88 -19.16 9.97
CA ASN A 79 -4.97 -18.21 8.88
C ASN A 79 -4.76 -16.78 9.38
N ILE A 80 -5.43 -16.37 10.45
CA ILE A 80 -5.24 -15.04 11.08
C ILE A 80 -3.76 -14.80 11.42
N ALA A 81 -3.10 -15.76 12.07
CA ALA A 81 -1.68 -15.63 12.40
C ALA A 81 -0.78 -15.51 11.15
N THR A 82 -1.16 -16.19 10.06
CA THR A 82 -0.46 -16.12 8.77
C THR A 82 -0.67 -14.75 8.12
N ASP A 83 -1.89 -14.22 8.17
CA ASP A 83 -2.24 -12.92 7.59
C ASP A 83 -1.54 -11.77 8.34
N ILE A 84 -1.49 -11.83 9.68
CA ILE A 84 -0.70 -10.88 10.49
C ILE A 84 0.77 -10.93 10.07
N SER A 85 1.35 -12.14 9.99
CA SER A 85 2.75 -12.29 9.58
C SER A 85 3.02 -11.80 8.15
N ASN A 86 2.05 -11.84 7.25
CA ASN A 86 2.19 -11.25 5.91
C ASN A 86 2.14 -9.72 5.96
N LEU A 87 1.22 -9.14 6.74
CA LEU A 87 1.16 -7.70 6.93
C LEU A 87 2.42 -7.13 7.58
N ASP A 88 3.07 -7.87 8.49
CA ASP A 88 4.33 -7.43 9.11
C ASP A 88 5.48 -7.32 8.10
N LYS A 89 5.40 -8.00 6.95
CA LYS A 89 6.42 -7.86 5.89
C LYS A 89 6.38 -6.47 5.26
N TRP A 90 5.24 -5.78 5.30
CA TRP A 90 5.10 -4.43 4.75
C TRP A 90 6.02 -3.43 5.45
N ASP A 91 6.35 -3.63 6.74
CA ASP A 91 7.22 -2.72 7.50
C ASP A 91 8.56 -2.49 6.77
N ARG A 92 9.18 -3.56 6.29
CA ARG A 92 10.46 -3.46 5.56
C ARG A 92 10.32 -2.67 4.26
N HIS A 93 9.23 -2.90 3.53
CA HIS A 93 8.96 -2.19 2.27
C HIS A 93 8.61 -0.72 2.49
N LEU A 94 7.87 -0.40 3.56
CA LEU A 94 7.57 0.97 3.98
C LEU A 94 8.85 1.71 4.42
N GLU A 95 9.74 1.05 5.16
CA GLU A 95 11.05 1.61 5.52
C GLU A 95 11.96 1.85 4.31
N ASP A 96 12.01 0.91 3.37
CA ASP A 96 12.71 1.10 2.09
C ASP A 96 12.15 2.32 1.34
N LEU A 97 10.82 2.43 1.28
CA LEU A 97 10.15 3.51 0.58
C LEU A 97 10.43 4.87 1.24
N SER A 98 10.37 4.92 2.57
CA SER A 98 10.72 6.11 3.34
C SER A 98 12.14 6.59 3.02
N ARG A 99 13.10 5.65 2.93
CA ARG A 99 14.48 5.96 2.55
C ARG A 99 14.58 6.48 1.10
N ALA A 100 13.89 5.87 0.15
CA ALA A 100 13.87 6.33 -1.24
C ALA A 100 13.26 7.74 -1.36
N ILE A 101 12.16 8.01 -0.66
CA ILE A 101 11.54 9.34 -0.54
C ILE A 101 12.54 10.37 0.00
N SER A 102 13.31 10.04 1.04
CA SER A 102 14.34 10.92 1.57
C SER A 102 15.48 11.19 0.59
N ARG A 103 15.90 10.19 -0.20
CA ARG A 103 16.92 10.37 -1.25
C ARG A 103 16.44 11.28 -2.36
N PHE A 104 15.21 11.09 -2.84
CA PHE A 104 14.60 11.99 -3.83
C PHE A 104 14.46 13.42 -3.30
N ALA A 105 14.07 13.59 -2.04
CA ALA A 105 14.04 14.90 -1.39
C ALA A 105 15.44 15.57 -1.39
N GLY A 106 16.50 14.79 -1.19
CA GLY A 106 17.89 15.26 -1.28
C GLY A 106 18.32 15.60 -2.72
N ALA A 107 17.94 14.80 -3.71
CA ALA A 107 18.28 15.02 -5.12
C ALA A 107 17.63 16.30 -5.68
N THR A 108 16.49 16.71 -5.12
CA THR A 108 15.68 17.83 -5.62
C THR A 108 15.95 19.16 -4.92
N THR A 109 16.98 19.26 -4.06
CA THR A 109 17.28 20.48 -3.29
C THR A 109 17.79 21.64 -4.15
N HIS A 110 18.43 21.34 -5.28
CA HIS A 110 19.04 22.34 -6.15
C HIS A 110 18.12 22.85 -7.26
N LEU A 111 17.03 22.12 -7.53
CA LEU A 111 16.04 22.51 -8.52
C LEU A 111 15.44 23.87 -8.20
N ARG A 112 15.02 24.59 -9.25
CA ARG A 112 14.39 25.91 -9.16
C ARG A 112 13.18 26.02 -10.08
N GLY A 113 12.34 27.03 -9.80
CA GLY A 113 11.17 27.32 -10.62
C GLY A 113 10.20 26.14 -10.70
N ASP A 114 9.68 25.87 -11.90
CA ASP A 114 8.71 24.82 -12.13
C ASP A 114 9.26 23.41 -11.84
N ALA A 115 10.54 23.16 -12.10
CA ALA A 115 11.17 21.88 -11.78
C ALA A 115 11.11 21.58 -10.27
N LYS A 116 11.39 22.59 -9.43
CA LYS A 116 11.29 22.43 -7.98
C LYS A 116 9.84 22.20 -7.53
N ARG A 117 8.91 22.96 -8.10
CA ARG A 117 7.48 22.84 -7.81
C ARG A 117 6.98 21.43 -8.09
N TYR A 118 7.25 20.89 -9.28
CA TYR A 118 6.84 19.54 -9.66
C TYR A 118 7.49 18.46 -8.77
N ALA A 119 8.77 18.61 -8.44
CA ALA A 119 9.44 17.71 -7.50
C ALA A 119 8.84 17.75 -6.09
N ASP A 120 8.50 18.93 -5.58
CA ASP A 120 7.87 19.09 -4.25
C ASP A 120 6.44 18.53 -4.21
N ASP A 121 5.67 18.72 -5.29
CA ASP A 121 4.35 18.14 -5.45
C ASP A 121 4.43 16.61 -5.48
N ALA A 122 5.38 16.03 -6.22
CA ALA A 122 5.63 14.59 -6.24
C ALA A 122 6.03 14.05 -4.86
N LEU A 123 6.96 14.73 -4.18
CA LEU A 123 7.44 14.36 -2.85
C LEU A 123 6.32 14.39 -1.80
N THR A 124 5.46 15.41 -1.86
CA THR A 124 4.30 15.54 -0.97
C THR A 124 3.35 14.36 -1.15
N ASN A 125 3.04 14.01 -2.39
CA ASN A 125 2.16 12.88 -2.68
C ASN A 125 2.79 11.54 -2.30
N MET A 126 4.08 11.31 -2.53
CA MET A 126 4.72 10.05 -2.11
C MET A 126 4.79 9.88 -0.59
N ARG A 127 4.95 10.97 0.17
CA ARG A 127 4.83 10.93 1.64
C ARG A 127 3.42 10.61 2.08
N ALA A 128 2.41 11.15 1.39
CA ALA A 128 1.01 10.82 1.64
C ALA A 128 0.70 9.36 1.31
N TYR A 129 1.16 8.84 0.16
CA TYR A 129 1.08 7.43 -0.21
C TYR A 129 1.67 6.53 0.88
N HIS A 130 2.91 6.79 1.32
CA HIS A 130 3.54 6.04 2.40
C HIS A 130 2.69 6.06 3.69
N SER A 131 2.19 7.23 4.07
CA SER A 131 1.34 7.38 5.27
C SER A 131 0.03 6.60 5.17
N GLU A 132 -0.62 6.60 4.00
CA GLU A 132 -1.87 5.87 3.76
C GLU A 132 -1.61 4.36 3.72
N MET A 133 -0.52 3.89 3.11
CA MET A 133 -0.15 2.46 3.13
C MET A 133 0.17 1.97 4.54
N GLN A 134 0.85 2.78 5.36
CA GLN A 134 1.07 2.47 6.77
C GLN A 134 -0.24 2.46 7.58
N SER A 135 -1.17 3.37 7.27
CA SER A 135 -2.51 3.38 7.85
C SER A 135 -3.31 2.13 7.46
N ALA A 136 -3.20 1.69 6.20
CA ALA A 136 -3.84 0.49 5.69
C ALA A 136 -3.35 -0.76 6.44
N GLN A 137 -2.03 -0.94 6.52
CA GLN A 137 -1.39 -2.05 7.24
C GLN A 137 -1.91 -2.16 8.69
N ARG A 138 -1.89 -1.05 9.44
CA ARG A 138 -2.39 -1.00 10.83
C ARG A 138 -3.86 -1.34 10.93
N SER A 139 -4.66 -0.89 9.98
CA SER A 139 -6.10 -1.16 9.95
C SER A 139 -6.36 -2.64 9.70
N TYR A 140 -5.65 -3.29 8.77
CA TYR A 140 -5.75 -4.73 8.56
C TYR A 140 -5.24 -5.56 9.75
N GLN A 141 -4.17 -5.13 10.42
CA GLN A 141 -3.72 -5.78 11.66
C GLN A 141 -4.78 -5.67 12.78
N SER A 142 -5.41 -4.49 12.92
CA SER A 142 -6.49 -4.26 13.90
C SER A 142 -7.73 -5.10 13.60
N GLU A 143 -8.12 -5.19 12.32
CA GLU A 143 -9.17 -6.08 11.83
C GLU A 143 -8.93 -7.53 12.29
N LEU A 144 -7.77 -8.09 11.95
CA LEU A 144 -7.42 -9.46 12.30
C LEU A 144 -7.40 -9.73 13.80
N ASN A 145 -6.98 -8.74 14.60
CA ASN A 145 -7.02 -8.83 16.06
C ASN A 145 -8.44 -8.88 16.60
N TYR A 146 -9.34 -8.01 16.12
CA TYR A 146 -10.76 -8.07 16.48
C TYR A 146 -11.42 -9.36 16.00
N TYR A 147 -11.03 -9.84 14.81
CA TYR A 147 -11.53 -11.10 14.28
C TYR A 147 -11.10 -12.29 15.13
N ASP A 148 -9.83 -12.40 15.57
CA ASP A 148 -9.40 -13.50 16.45
C ASP A 148 -10.17 -13.47 17.78
N LEU A 149 -10.40 -12.28 18.35
CA LEU A 149 -11.23 -12.14 19.54
C LEU A 149 -12.67 -12.61 19.30
N TYR A 150 -13.28 -12.23 18.19
CA TYR A 150 -14.61 -12.73 17.79
C TYR A 150 -14.62 -14.27 17.65
N ILE A 151 -13.60 -14.85 17.02
CA ILE A 151 -13.48 -16.31 16.91
C ILE A 151 -13.38 -16.97 18.30
N GLN A 152 -12.66 -16.36 19.24
CA GLN A 152 -12.59 -16.85 20.63
C GLN A 152 -13.95 -16.79 21.35
N THR A 153 -14.78 -15.77 21.09
CA THR A 153 -16.13 -15.68 21.70
C THR A 153 -17.08 -16.72 21.11
N CYS A 154 -17.01 -16.96 19.80
CA CYS A 154 -17.70 -18.06 19.12
C CYS A 154 -17.32 -19.43 19.71
N GLN A 155 -16.03 -19.69 19.93
CA GLN A 155 -15.55 -20.94 20.55
C GLN A 155 -16.13 -21.18 21.96
N ARG A 156 -16.44 -20.12 22.70
CA ARG A 156 -17.03 -20.19 24.04
C ARG A 156 -18.55 -20.37 24.00
N GLY A 157 -19.18 -20.29 22.84
CA GLY A 157 -20.63 -20.39 22.66
C GLY A 157 -21.39 -19.07 22.89
N TYR A 158 -20.67 -17.94 22.98
CA TYR A 158 -21.28 -16.61 23.16
C TYR A 158 -20.67 -15.63 22.15
N PRO A 159 -21.03 -15.72 20.85
CA PRO A 159 -20.55 -14.79 19.83
C PRO A 159 -20.81 -13.33 20.21
N ASP A 160 -19.78 -12.49 20.07
CA ASP A 160 -19.85 -11.05 20.34
C ASP A 160 -19.80 -10.28 19.01
N ASP A 161 -20.98 -9.92 18.51
CA ASP A 161 -21.14 -9.22 17.23
C ASP A 161 -20.47 -7.84 17.21
N SER A 162 -20.19 -7.24 18.38
CA SER A 162 -19.47 -5.96 18.44
C SER A 162 -18.02 -6.09 17.98
N LEU A 163 -17.38 -7.23 18.24
CA LEU A 163 -16.03 -7.54 17.77
C LEU A 163 -16.02 -7.75 16.25
N LEU A 164 -17.00 -8.49 15.72
CA LEU A 164 -17.14 -8.69 14.27
C LEU A 164 -17.39 -7.35 13.55
N HIS A 165 -18.20 -6.48 14.14
CA HIS A 165 -18.45 -5.15 13.60
C HIS A 165 -17.18 -4.27 13.60
N SER A 166 -16.41 -4.28 14.69
CA SER A 166 -15.11 -3.58 14.77
C SER A 166 -14.12 -4.10 13.73
N SER A 167 -14.05 -5.41 13.54
CA SER A 167 -13.27 -6.06 12.48
C SER A 167 -13.62 -5.47 11.11
N HIS A 168 -14.88 -5.53 10.71
CA HIS A 168 -15.31 -5.03 9.40
C HIS A 168 -15.06 -3.52 9.23
N ASN A 169 -15.21 -2.73 10.29
CA ASN A 169 -14.92 -1.30 10.23
C ASN A 169 -13.43 -1.05 9.94
N ASP A 170 -12.53 -1.79 10.59
CA ASP A 170 -11.09 -1.65 10.36
C ASP A 170 -10.68 -2.22 8.98
N MET A 171 -11.31 -3.30 8.50
CA MET A 171 -11.15 -3.77 7.12
C MET A 171 -11.49 -2.66 6.11
N ASN A 172 -12.63 -1.99 6.32
CA ASN A 172 -13.10 -0.91 5.45
C ASN A 172 -12.17 0.31 5.50
N ARG A 173 -11.62 0.64 6.67
CA ARG A 173 -10.59 1.69 6.80
C ARG A 173 -9.32 1.32 6.06
N GLY A 174 -8.87 0.06 6.16
CA GLY A 174 -7.73 -0.45 5.42
C GLY A 174 -7.91 -0.30 3.91
N ASN A 175 -9.04 -0.78 3.39
CA ASN A 175 -9.39 -0.65 1.97
C ASN A 175 -9.45 0.81 1.49
N ALA A 176 -10.03 1.69 2.30
CA ALA A 176 -10.13 3.12 1.97
C ALA A 176 -8.76 3.81 1.98
N ALA A 177 -7.86 3.41 2.88
CA ALA A 177 -6.49 3.93 2.93
C ALA A 177 -5.69 3.47 1.69
N VAL A 178 -5.80 2.21 1.28
CA VAL A 178 -5.21 1.72 0.02
C VAL A 178 -5.74 2.50 -1.19
N GLU A 179 -7.05 2.75 -1.27
CA GLU A 179 -7.63 3.54 -2.36
C GLU A 179 -7.05 4.97 -2.40
N LYS A 180 -6.94 5.64 -1.25
CA LYS A 180 -6.33 6.97 -1.16
C LYS A 180 -4.85 6.95 -1.52
N ALA A 181 -4.10 5.94 -1.07
CA ALA A 181 -2.70 5.76 -1.43
C ALA A 181 -2.52 5.79 -2.95
N TYR A 182 -3.31 5.03 -3.71
CA TYR A 182 -3.21 5.05 -5.18
C TYR A 182 -3.55 6.42 -5.79
N THR A 183 -4.50 7.18 -5.24
CA THR A 183 -4.74 8.55 -5.72
C THR A 183 -3.55 9.49 -5.52
N HIS A 184 -2.69 9.22 -4.53
CA HIS A 184 -1.46 9.96 -4.33
C HIS A 184 -0.37 9.55 -5.33
N ILE A 185 -0.24 8.25 -5.65
CA ILE A 185 0.67 7.79 -6.70
C ILE A 185 0.35 8.50 -8.02
N ASP A 186 -0.91 8.47 -8.48
CA ASP A 186 -1.33 9.08 -9.74
C ASP A 186 -0.92 10.57 -9.85
N ARG A 187 -1.06 11.31 -8.73
CA ARG A 187 -0.67 12.72 -8.66
C ARG A 187 0.83 12.92 -8.65
N ALA A 188 1.56 12.02 -8.00
CA ALA A 188 3.01 12.07 -7.97
C ALA A 188 3.58 11.78 -9.37
N GLU A 189 3.04 10.78 -10.07
CA GLU A 189 3.40 10.43 -11.44
C GLU A 189 3.10 11.55 -12.45
N ASP A 190 1.94 12.22 -12.34
CA ASP A 190 1.66 13.40 -13.18
C ASP A 190 2.68 14.52 -12.93
N SER A 191 3.05 14.75 -11.67
CA SER A 191 4.05 15.75 -11.31
C SER A 191 5.42 15.42 -11.91
N ILE A 192 5.84 14.15 -11.85
CA ILE A 192 7.13 13.71 -12.39
C ILE A 192 7.12 13.73 -13.92
N SER A 193 6.03 13.32 -14.55
CA SER A 193 5.86 13.42 -16.01
C SER A 193 6.02 14.86 -16.51
N ARG A 194 5.63 15.87 -15.69
CA ARG A 194 5.85 17.29 -16.01
C ARG A 194 7.29 17.72 -15.77
N LEU A 195 7.95 17.19 -14.74
CA LEU A 195 9.38 17.42 -14.48
C LEU A 195 10.26 16.87 -15.61
N GLU A 196 9.95 15.68 -16.12
CA GLU A 196 10.66 15.05 -17.24
C GLU A 196 10.59 15.89 -18.52
N ARG A 197 9.46 16.54 -18.78
CA ARG A 197 9.28 17.44 -19.96
C ARG A 197 10.12 18.72 -19.88
N LEU A 198 10.77 18.99 -18.75
CA LEU A 198 11.70 20.11 -18.59
C LEU A 198 13.16 19.74 -18.92
N GLN A 199 13.43 18.47 -19.26
CA GLN A 199 14.72 18.02 -19.83
C GLN A 199 14.87 18.49 -21.28
#